data_AF-A0A1M3LD36-F1
#
_entry.id   AF-A0A1M3LD36-F1
#
_cell.length_a   1.000
_cell.length_b   1.000
_cell.length_c   1.000
_cell.angle_alpha   90.00
_cell.angle_beta   90.00
_cell.angle_gamma   90.00
#
_symmetry.space_group_name_H-M   'P 1'
#
loop_
_entity.id
_entity.type
_entity.pdbx_description
1 polymer ?
#
loop_
_entity_poly.entity_id
_entity_poly.type
_entity_poly.pdbx_seq_one_letter_code
_entity_poly.pdbx_strand_id
1 'polypeptide(L)'
;MSKKGSEKFSLKKRSKSALYALNGLRVLFLEEHNSRIHIAIVIVVVTAGFLLKISNTEWLVICILIALVFSLEIINSAIENICDYISPQWNEVIKKVKDLAAAAVFVSSVISVICGAIIFLPKLYNLFT
;
A
#
# COMPACT_ATOMS: atom_id res chain seq x y z
N MET A 1 -0.80 30.29 -32.94
CA MET A 1 0.38 30.21 -32.05
C MET A 1 -0.03 30.69 -30.65
N SER A 2 -0.22 29.78 -29.68
CA SER A 2 -0.41 30.16 -28.27
C SER A 2 0.82 29.69 -27.48
N LYS A 3 1.61 30.66 -26.99
CA LYS A 3 2.82 30.40 -26.20
C LYS A 3 2.42 29.79 -24.85
N LYS A 4 2.56 28.47 -24.70
CA LYS A 4 2.60 27.80 -23.39
C LYS A 4 3.84 28.32 -22.65
N GLY A 5 3.67 29.37 -21.84
CA GLY A 5 4.70 29.82 -20.92
C GLY A 5 5.09 28.67 -20.00
N SER A 6 6.39 28.39 -19.87
CA SER A 6 6.85 27.33 -18.98
C SER A 6 6.47 27.67 -17.55
N GLU A 7 5.58 26.87 -16.94
CA GLU A 7 5.27 27.00 -15.52
C GLU A 7 6.57 26.82 -14.74
N LYS A 8 7.01 27.89 -14.05
CA LYS A 8 8.20 27.86 -13.19
C LYS A 8 8.04 26.75 -12.14
N PHE A 9 9.03 25.89 -12.05
CA PHE A 9 9.16 24.81 -11.07
C PHE A 9 8.96 25.36 -9.64
N SER A 10 7.73 25.26 -9.10
CA SER A 10 7.36 25.90 -7.83
C SER A 10 7.45 24.90 -6.69
N LEU A 11 8.52 25.00 -5.90
CA LEU A 11 8.73 24.20 -4.68
C LEU A 11 7.57 24.33 -3.70
N LYS A 12 6.93 25.52 -3.63
CA LYS A 12 5.78 25.81 -2.77
C LYS A 12 4.53 24.99 -3.13
N LYS A 13 4.28 24.74 -4.43
CA LYS A 13 3.18 23.86 -4.89
C LYS A 13 3.48 22.39 -4.53
N ARG A 14 4.73 21.94 -4.65
CA ARG A 14 5.15 20.56 -4.34
C ARG A 14 5.09 20.23 -2.85
N SER A 15 5.48 21.17 -1.97
CA SER A 15 5.33 21.00 -0.52
C SER A 15 3.85 20.80 -0.14
N LYS A 16 2.94 21.48 -0.83
CA LYS A 16 1.49 21.32 -0.63
C LYS A 16 1.00 19.93 -1.07
N SER A 17 1.49 19.43 -2.22
CA SER A 17 1.22 18.06 -2.68
C SER A 17 1.73 16.99 -1.70
N ALA A 18 2.91 17.18 -1.11
CA ALA A 18 3.43 16.28 -0.08
C ALA A 18 2.57 16.29 1.19
N LEU A 19 2.09 17.47 1.61
CA LEU A 19 1.13 17.61 2.71
C LEU A 19 -0.19 16.86 2.44
N TYR A 20 -0.71 16.92 1.21
CA TYR A 20 -1.92 16.16 0.84
C TYR A 20 -1.67 14.65 0.89
N ALA A 21 -0.52 14.18 0.40
CA ALA A 21 -0.15 12.76 0.49
C ALA A 21 -0.01 12.28 1.95
N LEU A 22 0.60 13.10 2.82
CA LEU A 22 0.72 12.80 4.25
C LEU A 22 -0.64 12.76 4.96
N ASN A 23 -1.56 13.66 4.60
CA ASN A 23 -2.92 13.63 5.12
C ASN A 23 -3.67 12.37 4.64
N GLY A 24 -3.52 11.98 3.37
CA GLY A 24 -4.10 10.74 2.85
C GLY A 24 -3.60 9.49 3.58
N LEU A 25 -2.30 9.43 3.89
CA LEU A 25 -1.73 8.37 4.73
C LEU A 25 -2.32 8.39 6.14
N ARG A 26 -2.52 9.56 6.74
CA ARG A 26 -3.10 9.68 8.08
C ARG A 26 -4.55 9.16 8.12
N VAL A 27 -5.36 9.45 7.10
CA VAL A 27 -6.73 8.94 6.98
C VAL A 27 -6.71 7.41 6.91
N LEU A 28 -5.90 6.85 6.01
CA LEU A 28 -5.73 5.40 5.87
C LEU A 28 -5.38 4.72 7.20
N PHE A 29 -4.41 5.28 7.94
CA PHE A 29 -3.93 4.67 9.18
C PHE A 29 -4.90 4.78 10.36
N LEU A 30 -5.79 5.78 10.37
CA LEU A 30 -6.70 6.01 11.50
C LEU A 30 -8.07 5.37 11.28
N GLU A 31 -8.59 5.41 10.06
CA GLU A 31 -9.98 5.04 9.76
C GLU A 31 -10.12 3.56 9.38
N GLU A 32 -9.13 2.95 8.74
CA GLU A 32 -9.25 1.59 8.21
C GLU A 32 -8.69 0.51 9.15
N HIS A 33 -9.52 -0.48 9.50
CA HIS A 33 -9.10 -1.62 10.32
C HIS A 33 -8.03 -2.47 9.60
N ASN A 34 -8.24 -2.73 8.32
CA ASN A 34 -7.33 -3.54 7.49
C ASN A 34 -5.93 -2.90 7.40
N SER A 35 -5.87 -1.57 7.33
CA SER A 35 -4.60 -0.84 7.30
C SER A 35 -3.76 -1.01 8.57
N ARG A 36 -4.37 -1.19 9.75
CA ARG A 36 -3.63 -1.49 11.00
C ARG A 36 -2.97 -2.86 10.95
N ILE A 37 -3.65 -3.85 10.38
CA ILE A 37 -3.11 -5.21 10.19
C ILE A 37 -1.91 -5.16 9.25
N HIS A 38 -2.03 -4.44 8.12
CA HIS A 38 -0.91 -4.26 7.18
C HIS A 38 0.31 -3.61 7.84
N ILE A 39 0.14 -2.58 8.67
CA ILE A 39 1.25 -1.97 9.43
C ILE A 39 1.91 -2.97 10.38
N ALA A 40 1.11 -3.73 11.14
CA ALA A 40 1.64 -4.72 12.07
C ALA A 40 2.47 -5.78 11.34
N ILE A 41 1.97 -6.26 10.19
CA ILE A 41 2.71 -7.19 9.32
C ILE A 41 4.01 -6.57 8.83
N VAL A 42 4.01 -5.30 8.40
CA VAL A 42 5.23 -4.59 7.98
C VAL A 42 6.26 -4.54 9.11
N ILE A 43 5.86 -4.20 10.32
CA ILE A 43 6.77 -4.14 11.48
C ILE A 43 7.42 -5.51 11.70
N VAL A 44 6.63 -6.58 11.64
CA VAL A 44 7.14 -7.96 11.80
C VAL A 44 8.12 -8.31 10.68
N VAL A 45 7.76 -8.05 9.42
CA VAL A 45 8.59 -8.35 8.24
C VAL A 45 9.91 -7.57 8.25
N VAL A 46 9.87 -6.29 8.57
CA VAL A 46 11.06 -5.44 8.65
C VAL A 46 11.97 -5.91 9.79
N THR A 47 11.40 -6.20 10.96
CA THR A 47 12.16 -6.73 12.10
C THR A 47 12.81 -8.07 11.76
N ALA A 48 12.08 -8.98 11.13
CA ALA A 48 12.60 -10.26 10.65
C ALA A 48 13.71 -10.07 9.60
N GLY A 49 13.56 -9.10 8.69
CA GLY A 49 14.58 -8.72 7.70
C GLY A 49 15.91 -8.35 8.32
N PHE A 50 15.88 -7.53 9.37
CA PHE A 50 17.10 -7.16 10.10
C PHE A 50 17.68 -8.33 10.89
N LEU A 51 16.85 -9.11 11.59
CA LEU A 51 17.31 -10.25 12.40
C LEU A 51 17.95 -11.36 11.54
N LEU A 52 17.35 -11.65 10.38
CA LEU A 52 17.81 -12.69 9.45
C LEU A 52 18.83 -12.19 8.43
N LYS A 53 19.29 -10.94 8.57
CA LYS A 53 20.31 -10.30 7.73
C LYS A 53 20.07 -10.53 6.24
N ILE A 54 18.89 -10.11 5.78
CA ILE A 54 18.55 -10.25 4.37
C ILE A 54 19.44 -9.37 3.48
N SER A 55 19.72 -9.85 2.28
CA SER A 55 20.51 -9.18 1.25
C SER A 55 19.83 -7.90 0.76
N ASN A 56 20.62 -7.01 0.16
CA ASN A 56 20.11 -5.75 -0.40
C ASN A 56 19.02 -5.99 -1.46
N THR A 57 19.15 -7.05 -2.28
CA THR A 57 18.16 -7.39 -3.29
C THR A 57 16.83 -7.83 -2.66
N GLU A 58 16.87 -8.63 -1.59
CA GLU A 58 15.68 -9.04 -0.85
C GLU A 58 14.99 -7.85 -0.16
N TRP A 59 15.77 -6.91 0.37
CA TRP A 59 15.25 -5.63 0.88
C TRP A 59 14.53 -4.83 -0.19
N LEU A 60 15.09 -4.72 -1.40
CA LEU A 60 14.43 -4.03 -2.52
C LEU A 60 13.08 -4.68 -2.85
N VAL A 61 13.02 -6.01 -2.88
CA VAL A 61 11.78 -6.75 -3.12
C VAL A 61 10.76 -6.46 -2.02
N ILE A 62 11.15 -6.55 -0.75
CA ILE A 62 10.26 -6.25 0.39
C ILE A 62 9.74 -4.82 0.33
N CYS A 63 10.60 -3.82 0.06
CA CYS A 63 10.19 -2.43 -0.07
C CYS A 63 9.16 -2.24 -1.20
N ILE A 64 9.36 -2.88 -2.35
CA ILE A 64 8.42 -2.82 -3.48
C ILE A 64 7.08 -3.47 -3.11
N LEU A 65 7.08 -4.63 -2.45
CA LEU A 65 5.87 -5.34 -2.04
C LEU A 65 5.06 -4.53 -1.02
N ILE A 66 5.73 -3.96 -0.02
CA ILE A 66 5.09 -3.07 0.95
C ILE A 66 4.46 -1.88 0.22
N ALA A 67 5.22 -1.20 -0.64
CA ALA A 67 4.70 -0.06 -1.40
C ALA A 67 3.50 -0.45 -2.27
N LEU A 68 3.53 -1.62 -2.92
CA LEU A 68 2.44 -2.13 -3.75
C LEU A 68 1.17 -2.38 -2.95
N VAL A 69 1.26 -3.13 -1.84
CA VAL A 69 0.10 -3.47 -0.99
C VAL A 69 -0.53 -2.20 -0.44
N PHE A 70 0.26 -1.27 0.12
CA PHE A 70 -0.26 -0.01 0.63
C PHE A 70 -0.85 0.88 -0.47
N SER A 71 -0.25 0.90 -1.66
CA SER A 71 -0.81 1.69 -2.77
C SER A 71 -2.17 1.16 -3.19
N LEU A 72 -2.35 -0.16 -3.26
CA LEU A 72 -3.64 -0.76 -3.60
C LEU A 72 -4.66 -0.60 -2.47
N GLU A 73 -4.26 -0.68 -1.21
CA GLU A 73 -5.13 -0.42 -0.05
C GLU A 73 -5.67 1.03 -0.09
N ILE A 74 -4.79 2.01 -0.35
CA ILE A 74 -5.20 3.43 -0.51
C ILE A 74 -6.20 3.58 -1.66
N ILE A 75 -5.97 2.91 -2.78
CA ILE A 75 -6.88 2.95 -3.93
C ILE A 75 -8.22 2.29 -3.57
N ASN A 76 -8.20 1.17 -2.85
CA ASN A 76 -9.41 0.49 -2.37
C ASN A 76 -10.25 1.42 -1.49
N SER A 77 -9.65 2.01 -0.44
CA SER A 77 -10.34 2.94 0.44
C SER A 77 -10.86 4.18 -0.30
N ALA A 78 -10.12 4.68 -1.29
CA ALA A 78 -10.59 5.79 -2.13
C ALA A 78 -11.83 5.40 -2.95
N ILE A 79 -11.84 4.21 -3.55
CA ILE A 79 -12.99 3.67 -4.30
C ILE A 79 -14.18 3.44 -3.37
N GLU A 80 -13.96 2.86 -2.19
CA GLU A 80 -15.01 2.64 -1.20
C GLU A 80 -15.66 3.97 -0.77
N ASN A 81 -14.86 4.98 -0.43
CA ASN A 81 -15.35 6.30 -0.06
C ASN A 81 -16.15 6.99 -1.19
N ILE A 82 -15.68 6.87 -2.44
CA ILE A 82 -16.42 7.39 -3.61
C ILE A 82 -17.75 6.65 -3.77
N CYS A 83 -17.75 5.32 -3.62
CA CYS A 83 -18.94 4.50 -3.74
C CYS A 83 -19.99 4.84 -2.65
N ASP A 84 -19.56 5.01 -1.41
CA ASP A 84 -20.43 5.38 -0.28
C ASP A 84 -21.01 6.79 -0.43
N TYR A 85 -20.24 7.71 -1.02
CA TYR A 85 -20.73 9.04 -1.36
C TYR A 85 -21.79 9.02 -2.48
N ILE A 86 -21.58 8.23 -3.55
CA ILE A 86 -22.46 8.19 -4.72
C ILE A 86 -23.75 7.41 -4.45
N SER A 87 -23.67 6.31 -3.69
CA SER A 87 -24.83 5.44 -3.44
C SER A 87 -24.91 5.08 -1.95
N PRO A 88 -25.55 5.93 -1.13
CA PRO A 88 -25.71 5.68 0.30
C PRO A 88 -26.64 4.49 0.60
N GLN A 89 -27.48 4.11 -0.38
CA GLN A 89 -28.36 2.95 -0.30
C GLN A 89 -27.72 1.76 -1.02
N TRP A 90 -28.09 0.55 -0.60
CA TRP A 90 -27.53 -0.66 -1.18
C TRP A 90 -27.78 -0.75 -2.69
N ASN A 91 -26.70 -0.98 -3.44
CA ASN A 91 -26.71 -1.11 -4.90
C ASN A 91 -25.79 -2.24 -5.34
N GLU A 92 -26.31 -3.17 -6.13
CA GLU A 92 -25.58 -4.36 -6.58
C GLU A 92 -24.34 -4.02 -7.44
N VAL A 93 -24.42 -2.97 -8.26
CA VAL A 93 -23.29 -2.51 -9.07
C VAL A 93 -22.18 -1.96 -8.19
N ILE A 94 -22.53 -1.15 -7.19
CA ILE A 94 -21.56 -0.60 -6.23
C ILE A 94 -20.92 -1.72 -5.41
N LYS A 95 -21.70 -2.71 -4.98
CA LYS A 95 -21.16 -3.91 -4.33
C LYS A 95 -20.10 -4.58 -5.21
N LYS A 96 -20.40 -4.82 -6.49
CA LYS A 96 -19.45 -5.43 -7.44
C LYS A 96 -18.17 -4.60 -7.61
N VAL A 97 -18.27 -3.27 -7.63
CA VAL A 97 -17.10 -2.37 -7.71
C VAL A 97 -16.23 -2.49 -6.46
N LYS A 98 -16.84 -2.47 -5.26
CA LYS A 98 -16.12 -2.66 -4.00
C LYS A 98 -15.46 -4.04 -3.92
N ASP A 99 -16.17 -5.10 -4.31
CA ASP A 99 -15.64 -6.47 -4.33
C ASP A 99 -14.40 -6.59 -5.24
N LEU A 100 -14.40 -5.92 -6.40
CA LEU A 100 -13.26 -5.90 -7.32
C LEU A 100 -12.07 -5.11 -6.77
N ALA A 101 -12.32 -3.98 -6.10
CA ALA A 101 -11.28 -3.18 -5.47
C ALA A 101 -10.62 -3.96 -4.32
N ALA A 102 -11.41 -4.63 -3.47
CA ALA A 102 -10.92 -5.49 -2.40
C ALA A 102 -10.13 -6.69 -2.94
N ALA A 103 -10.58 -7.28 -4.07
CA ALA A 103 -9.85 -8.36 -4.73
C ALA A 103 -8.45 -7.94 -5.20
N ALA A 104 -8.25 -6.69 -5.62
CA ALA A 104 -6.93 -6.20 -6.02
C ALA A 104 -5.95 -6.17 -4.83
N VAL A 105 -6.41 -5.70 -3.66
CA VAL A 105 -5.63 -5.73 -2.41
C VAL A 105 -5.34 -7.17 -1.98
N PHE A 106 -6.33 -8.06 -2.10
CA PHE A 106 -6.17 -9.47 -1.75
C PHE A 106 -5.07 -10.13 -2.59
N VAL A 107 -5.10 -9.94 -3.91
CA VAL A 107 -4.10 -10.52 -4.82
C VAL A 107 -2.70 -10.01 -4.50
N SER A 108 -2.52 -8.70 -4.30
CA SER A 108 -1.20 -8.16 -3.96
C SER A 108 -0.68 -8.65 -2.61
N SER A 109 -1.57 -8.78 -1.62
CA SER A 109 -1.24 -9.30 -0.29
C SER A 109 -0.81 -10.77 -0.34
N VAL A 110 -1.51 -11.61 -1.11
CA VAL A 110 -1.14 -13.02 -1.32
C VAL A 110 0.24 -13.14 -1.96
N ILE A 111 0.51 -12.37 -3.02
CA ILE A 111 1.83 -12.36 -3.67
C ILE A 111 2.91 -11.87 -2.71
N SER A 112 2.62 -10.83 -1.92
CA SER A 112 3.56 -10.33 -0.91
C SER A 112 3.91 -11.40 0.13
N VAL A 113 2.94 -12.19 0.58
CA VAL A 113 3.18 -13.29 1.53
C VAL A 113 4.02 -14.39 0.88
N ILE A 114 3.73 -14.77 -0.36
CA ILE A 114 4.51 -15.79 -1.09
C ILE A 114 5.97 -15.34 -1.26
N CYS A 115 6.20 -14.12 -1.72
CA CYS A 115 7.55 -13.57 -1.85
C CYS A 115 8.26 -13.48 -0.49
N GLY A 116 7.56 -13.04 0.56
CA GLY A 116 8.09 -13.05 1.92
C GLY A 116 8.50 -14.45 2.37
N ALA A 117 7.67 -15.46 2.14
CA ALA A 117 7.99 -16.85 2.46
C ALA A 117 9.23 -17.35 1.72
N ILE A 118 9.37 -17.03 0.42
CA ILE A 118 10.55 -17.38 -0.38
C ILE A 118 11.84 -16.78 0.21
N ILE A 119 11.76 -15.54 0.72
CA ILE A 119 12.92 -14.84 1.30
C ILE A 119 13.24 -15.37 2.72
N PHE A 120 12.22 -15.55 3.56
CA PHE A 120 12.41 -15.80 4.99
C PHE A 120 12.51 -17.27 5.36
N LEU A 121 11.79 -18.19 4.68
CA LEU A 121 11.79 -19.61 5.04
C LEU A 121 13.20 -20.25 4.97
N PRO A 122 14.01 -20.02 3.92
CA PRO A 122 15.36 -20.60 3.87
C PRO A 122 16.26 -20.08 4.99
N LYS A 123 16.10 -18.81 5.37
CA LYS A 123 16.90 -18.17 6.42
C LYS A 123 16.52 -18.65 7.81
N LEU A 124 15.23 -18.86 8.04
CA LEU A 124 14.74 -19.48 9.27
C LEU A 124 15.25 -20.91 9.38
N TYR A 125 15.19 -21.70 8.30
CA TYR A 125 15.71 -23.07 8.30
C TYR A 125 17.21 -23.13 8.65
N ASN A 126 18.02 -22.25 8.05
CA ASN A 126 19.45 -22.13 8.33
C ASN A 126 19.77 -21.56 9.73
N LEU A 127 18.81 -20.92 10.40
CA LEU A 127 19.01 -20.44 11.78
C LEU A 127 18.86 -21.57 12.81
N PHE A 128 18.05 -22.59 12.49
CA PHE A 128 17.75 -23.71 13.37
C PHE A 128 18.51 -25.01 13.03
N THR A 129 19.28 -25.03 11.93
CA THR A 129 20.11 -26.17 11.48
C THR A 129 21.57 -25.75 11.39
#